data_AF-A0A2K3LVI9-F1
#
_entry.id   AF-A0A2K3LVI9-F1
#
_cell.length_a   1.000
_cell.length_b   1.000
_cell.length_c   1.000
_cell.angle_alpha   90.00
_cell.angle_beta   90.00
_cell.angle_gamma   90.00
#
_symmetry.space_group_name_H-M   'P 1'
#
loop_
_entity.id
_entity.type
_entity.pdbx_description
1 polymer ?
#
loop_
_entity_poly.entity_id
_entity_poly.type
_entity_poly.pdbx_seq_one_letter_code
_entity_poly.pdbx_strand_id
1 'polypeptide(L)'
;MKLLTVFHDVIDLEGDDDLLVLGETSRKRRNKGKAVVSPGLTTITDEPENETLKKLRSFKQFETVVDISDHHYVTNNSSMKQNPKSWAKKIQDEWKILEKHLPETIFVRVFESRMDLLRAVIIGAEGTPYQDGLFFFDVLFPSGYPNVPPQVHYHAGGLRLNPNLYGNGNVCLSLLNTWSGSRNEKWTPGVSTMLQVLVSIQ
;
A
#
# COMPACT_ATOMS: atom_id res chain seq x y z
N MET A 1 26.71 -6.79 -4.70
CA MET A 1 25.34 -6.35 -5.02
C MET A 1 24.85 -5.49 -3.87
N LYS A 2 24.96 -4.17 -4.03
CA LYS A 2 24.48 -3.16 -3.06
C LYS A 2 23.11 -2.73 -3.57
N LEU A 3 22.03 -3.17 -2.93
CA LEU A 3 20.70 -2.57 -3.14
C LEU A 3 20.41 -1.73 -1.89
N LEU A 4 20.95 -0.52 -1.89
CA LEU A 4 20.68 0.55 -0.94
C LEU A 4 21.14 1.83 -1.64
N THR A 5 20.36 2.24 -2.63
CA THR A 5 20.45 3.56 -3.26
C THR A 5 19.11 3.90 -3.88
N VAL A 6 18.07 3.98 -3.05
CA VAL A 6 16.84 4.71 -3.38
C VAL A 6 16.52 5.60 -2.18
N PHE A 7 17.44 6.51 -1.87
CA PHE A 7 17.22 7.62 -0.93
C PHE A 7 18.10 8.80 -1.33
N HIS A 8 17.94 9.25 -2.57
CA HIS A 8 18.23 10.60 -3.03
C HIS A 8 17.26 10.81 -4.21
N ASP A 9 16.65 11.99 -4.33
CA ASP A 9 15.75 12.43 -5.41
C ASP A 9 14.22 12.42 -5.12
N VAL A 10 13.82 12.84 -3.91
CA VAL A 10 12.47 13.42 -3.72
C VAL A 10 12.58 14.78 -3.04
N ILE A 11 13.28 15.72 -3.69
CA ILE A 11 13.14 17.17 -3.51
C ILE A 11 13.45 17.82 -4.86
N ASP A 12 12.41 18.15 -5.63
CA ASP A 12 12.28 19.27 -6.59
C ASP A 12 11.16 18.96 -7.60
N LEU A 13 9.96 19.48 -7.32
CA LEU A 13 8.88 19.61 -8.30
C LEU A 13 8.42 21.08 -8.29
N GLU A 14 8.99 21.88 -9.19
CA GLU A 14 8.41 23.13 -9.65
C GLU A 14 8.71 23.31 -11.15
N GLY A 15 7.64 23.53 -11.93
CA GLY A 15 7.67 24.23 -13.22
C GLY A 15 8.05 23.42 -14.45
N ASP A 16 7.06 23.09 -15.29
CA ASP A 16 6.85 23.86 -16.53
C ASP A 16 5.66 23.30 -17.33
N ASP A 17 4.71 24.21 -17.57
CA ASP A 17 3.64 24.10 -18.56
C ASP A 17 4.23 24.08 -19.97
N ASP A 18 3.74 23.22 -20.86
CA ASP A 18 3.47 23.67 -22.22
C ASP A 18 2.50 22.78 -23.03
N LEU A 19 1.64 23.52 -23.72
CA LEU A 19 0.47 23.19 -24.51
C LEU A 19 0.85 22.79 -25.95
N LEU A 20 0.19 21.81 -26.59
CA LEU A 20 -0.09 21.87 -28.04
C LEU A 20 -1.36 21.09 -28.45
N VAL A 21 -2.09 21.72 -29.37
CA VAL A 21 -3.44 21.45 -29.89
C VAL A 21 -3.36 21.00 -31.37
N LEU A 22 -4.47 20.47 -31.91
CA LEU A 22 -4.93 20.36 -33.32
C LEU A 22 -4.86 18.92 -33.90
N GLY A 23 -5.83 18.39 -34.65
CA GLY A 23 -7.06 18.92 -35.25
C GLY A 23 -7.84 17.86 -36.07
N GLU A 24 -9.14 18.13 -36.21
CA GLU A 24 -10.15 17.78 -37.23
C GLU A 24 -9.94 16.66 -38.29
N THR A 25 -10.98 15.83 -38.56
CA THR A 25 -11.99 16.02 -39.64
C THR A 25 -12.82 14.75 -39.97
N SER A 26 -14.08 15.00 -40.30
CA SER A 26 -15.15 14.08 -40.73
C SER A 26 -14.88 13.27 -42.01
N ARG A 27 -15.47 12.05 -42.10
CA ARG A 27 -16.00 11.50 -43.38
C ARG A 27 -17.22 10.59 -43.16
N LYS A 28 -18.35 11.09 -43.66
CA LYS A 28 -19.69 10.47 -43.70
C LYS A 28 -19.82 9.65 -44.98
N ARG A 29 -20.14 8.35 -44.89
CA ARG A 29 -20.70 7.58 -46.02
C ARG A 29 -21.93 6.80 -45.56
N ARG A 30 -23.01 7.01 -46.31
CA ARG A 30 -24.37 6.53 -46.14
C ARG A 30 -24.54 5.34 -47.09
N ASN A 31 -25.02 4.18 -46.62
CA ASN A 31 -25.58 3.17 -47.52
C ASN A 31 -26.81 2.50 -46.89
N LYS A 32 -27.86 2.34 -47.70
CA LYS A 32 -29.21 1.89 -47.33
C LYS A 32 -29.32 0.36 -47.39
N GLY A 33 -30.06 -0.20 -46.43
CA GLY A 33 -30.98 -1.33 -46.62
C GLY A 33 -30.47 -2.70 -46.18
N LYS A 34 -31.07 -3.28 -45.13
CA LYS A 34 -32.10 -4.33 -45.20
C LYS A 34 -32.48 -4.74 -43.77
N ALA A 35 -33.75 -4.60 -43.41
CA ALA A 35 -34.29 -5.12 -42.16
C ALA A 35 -34.39 -6.65 -42.27
N VAL A 36 -33.79 -7.35 -41.30
CA VAL A 36 -34.03 -8.79 -41.05
C VAL A 36 -34.20 -8.93 -39.54
N VAL A 37 -35.33 -9.50 -39.16
CA VAL A 37 -35.76 -9.81 -37.80
C VAL A 37 -34.98 -11.01 -37.25
N SER A 38 -34.68 -10.96 -35.96
CA SER A 38 -33.85 -11.85 -35.14
C SER A 38 -34.21 -13.35 -35.21
N PRO A 39 -33.34 -14.22 -34.67
CA PRO A 39 -33.71 -14.80 -33.37
C PRO A 39 -32.56 -14.89 -32.35
N GLY A 40 -32.86 -14.41 -31.14
CA GLY A 40 -32.38 -14.92 -29.85
C GLY A 40 -30.88 -15.14 -29.66
N LEU A 41 -30.18 -14.10 -29.18
CA LEU A 41 -29.02 -14.33 -28.33
C LEU A 41 -29.53 -14.43 -26.89
N THR A 42 -29.56 -15.65 -26.39
CA THR A 42 -29.80 -16.01 -25.00
C THR A 42 -28.96 -15.14 -24.07
N THR A 43 -29.63 -14.45 -23.16
CA THR A 43 -29.07 -13.78 -21.98
C THR A 43 -28.25 -14.79 -21.18
N ILE A 44 -26.93 -14.68 -21.26
CA ILE A 44 -26.02 -15.23 -20.28
C ILE A 44 -25.75 -14.08 -19.30
N THR A 45 -26.00 -14.33 -18.03
CA THR A 45 -26.01 -13.35 -16.93
C THR A 45 -24.61 -12.78 -16.66
N ASP A 46 -24.40 -11.49 -17.00
CA ASP A 46 -23.16 -10.70 -16.80
C ASP A 46 -22.99 -10.13 -15.36
N GLU A 47 -23.72 -10.66 -14.38
CA GLU A 47 -23.79 -10.07 -13.02
C GLU A 47 -22.48 -10.14 -12.19
N PRO A 48 -21.72 -11.26 -12.12
CA PRO A 48 -20.55 -11.35 -11.25
C PRO A 48 -19.33 -10.55 -11.75
N GLU A 49 -19.19 -10.39 -13.06
CA GLU A 49 -18.13 -9.58 -13.66
C GLU A 49 -18.35 -8.09 -13.38
N ASN A 50 -19.61 -7.64 -13.43
CA ASN A 50 -19.99 -6.26 -13.12
C ASN A 50 -19.74 -5.91 -11.64
N GLU A 51 -20.04 -6.81 -10.69
CA GLU A 51 -19.76 -6.58 -9.28
C GLU A 51 -18.27 -6.51 -8.95
N THR A 52 -17.46 -7.40 -9.55
CA THR A 52 -16.02 -7.42 -9.34
C THR A 52 -15.36 -6.14 -9.86
N LEU A 53 -15.75 -5.70 -11.06
CA LEU A 53 -15.27 -4.45 -11.64
C LEU A 53 -15.72 -3.22 -10.83
N LYS A 54 -16.94 -3.23 -10.30
CA LYS A 54 -17.41 -2.18 -9.38
C LYS A 54 -16.56 -2.13 -8.11
N LYS A 55 -16.28 -3.28 -7.49
CA LYS A 55 -15.42 -3.38 -6.30
C LYS A 55 -14.01 -2.87 -6.57
N LEU A 56 -13.41 -3.29 -7.69
CA LEU A 56 -12.08 -2.82 -8.11
C LEU A 56 -12.04 -1.31 -8.31
N ARG A 57 -13.05 -0.73 -8.97
CA ARG A 57 -13.15 0.74 -9.16
C ARG A 57 -13.31 1.51 -7.85
N SER A 58 -13.91 0.90 -6.84
CA SER A 58 -14.09 1.50 -5.51
C SER A 58 -12.93 1.23 -4.54
N PHE A 59 -11.94 0.43 -4.95
CA PHE A 59 -10.89 -0.02 -4.05
C PHE A 59 -9.94 1.14 -3.71
N LYS A 60 -9.97 1.57 -2.45
CA LYS A 60 -9.16 2.70 -1.98
C LYS A 60 -7.77 2.24 -1.56
N GLN A 61 -6.78 3.11 -1.76
CA GLN A 61 -5.43 2.88 -1.24
C GLN A 61 -5.43 2.82 0.29
N PHE A 62 -6.04 3.80 0.95
CA PHE A 62 -6.21 3.81 2.39
C PHE A 62 -7.68 3.56 2.76
N GLU A 63 -7.93 2.63 3.68
CA GLU A 63 -9.28 2.31 4.13
C GLU A 63 -9.28 1.76 5.57
N THR A 64 -10.31 2.13 6.33
CA THR A 64 -10.56 1.58 7.66
C THR A 64 -11.45 0.36 7.55
N VAL A 65 -11.06 -0.74 8.20
CA VAL A 65 -11.78 -2.02 8.16
C VAL A 65 -12.06 -2.57 9.56
N VAL A 66 -13.02 -3.49 9.64
CA VAL A 66 -13.50 -4.06 10.92
C VAL A 66 -12.84 -5.39 11.23
N ASP A 67 -12.63 -6.24 10.22
CA ASP A 67 -12.08 -7.58 10.40
C ASP A 67 -10.56 -7.53 10.58
N ILE A 68 -10.09 -8.14 11.67
CA ILE A 68 -8.68 -8.26 12.07
C ILE A 68 -8.26 -9.73 12.27
N SER A 69 -9.16 -10.67 11.96
CA SER A 69 -9.04 -12.07 12.40
C SER A 69 -7.78 -12.78 11.90
N ASP A 70 -7.27 -12.37 10.75
CA ASP A 70 -6.09 -12.92 10.09
C ASP A 70 -4.82 -12.08 10.31
N HIS A 71 -4.85 -11.08 11.21
CA HIS A 71 -3.70 -10.21 11.46
C HIS A 71 -2.67 -10.90 12.37
N HIS A 72 -1.40 -10.89 11.97
CA HIS A 72 -0.29 -11.56 12.67
C HIS A 72 -0.22 -11.17 14.17
N TYR A 73 -0.44 -9.90 14.47
CA TYR A 73 -0.37 -9.35 15.83
C TYR A 73 -1.72 -9.32 16.57
N VAL A 74 -2.77 -10.00 16.09
CA VAL A 74 -4.11 -9.92 16.68
C VAL A 74 -4.13 -10.31 18.17
N THR A 75 -3.35 -11.34 18.54
CA THR A 75 -3.24 -11.84 19.92
C THR A 75 -2.29 -11.03 20.81
N ASN A 76 -1.52 -10.09 20.23
CA ASN A 76 -0.65 -9.21 21.02
C ASN A 76 -1.50 -8.17 21.77
N ASN A 77 -1.72 -8.43 23.06
CA ASN A 77 -2.52 -7.60 23.95
C ASN A 77 -1.79 -6.33 24.46
N SER A 78 -0.71 -5.90 23.80
CA SER A 78 0.08 -4.74 24.24
C SER A 78 -0.74 -3.44 24.32
N SER A 79 -1.84 -3.32 23.56
CA SER A 79 -2.74 -2.16 23.61
C SER A 79 -3.85 -2.25 24.68
N MET A 80 -3.97 -3.36 25.40
CA MET A 80 -4.93 -3.45 26.53
C MET A 80 -4.46 -2.67 27.77
N LYS A 81 -3.20 -2.23 27.81
CA LYS A 81 -2.75 -1.20 28.74
C LYS A 81 -3.11 0.15 28.12
N GLN A 82 -3.91 0.96 28.84
CA GLN A 82 -4.33 2.30 28.40
C GLN A 82 -3.13 3.10 27.88
N ASN A 83 -3.02 3.24 26.55
CA ASN A 83 -1.93 4.00 25.93
C ASN A 83 -2.11 5.50 26.23
N PRO A 84 -1.02 6.26 26.41
CA PRO A 84 -1.11 7.70 26.63
C PRO A 84 -1.84 8.42 25.48
N LYS A 85 -2.52 9.53 25.77
CA LYS A 85 -3.20 10.34 24.74
C LYS A 85 -2.26 10.78 23.60
N SER A 86 -1.00 11.05 23.94
CA SER A 86 0.04 11.42 22.96
C SER A 86 0.34 10.28 21.97
N TRP A 87 0.29 9.02 22.42
CA TRP A 87 0.46 7.85 21.57
C TRP A 87 -0.67 7.78 20.53
N ALA A 88 -1.92 7.85 20.97
CA ALA A 88 -3.07 7.77 20.08
C ALA A 88 -3.08 8.92 19.05
N LYS A 89 -2.75 10.14 19.51
CA LYS A 89 -2.58 11.30 18.62
C LYS A 89 -1.50 11.05 17.56
N LYS A 90 -0.36 10.50 17.96
CA LYS A 90 0.73 10.19 17.02
C LYS A 90 0.29 9.16 15.97
N ILE A 91 -0.44 8.11 16.35
CA ILE A 91 -0.99 7.13 15.40
C ILE A 91 -1.98 7.78 14.42
N GLN A 92 -2.87 8.65 14.92
CA GLN A 92 -3.78 9.40 14.04
C GLN A 92 -3.02 10.30 13.06
N ASP A 93 -1.91 10.89 13.48
CA ASP A 93 -1.07 11.69 12.60
C ASP A 93 -0.36 10.81 11.54
N GLU A 94 0.05 9.57 11.88
CA GLU A 94 0.52 8.60 10.86
C GLU A 94 -0.57 8.27 9.84
N TRP A 95 -1.81 8.02 10.29
CA TRP A 95 -2.92 7.70 9.40
C TRP A 95 -3.19 8.82 8.40
N LYS A 96 -3.14 10.08 8.83
CA LYS A 96 -3.29 11.25 7.93
C LYS A 96 -2.17 11.33 6.90
N ILE A 97 -0.93 11.03 7.31
CA ILE A 97 0.22 11.03 6.38
C ILE A 97 0.04 9.93 5.33
N LEU A 98 -0.36 8.73 5.75
CA LEU A 98 -0.60 7.60 4.84
C LEU A 98 -1.77 7.89 3.89
N GLU A 99 -2.91 8.33 4.41
CA GLU A 99 -4.09 8.65 3.59
C GLU A 99 -3.78 9.70 2.50
N LYS A 100 -2.88 10.64 2.77
CA LYS A 100 -2.57 11.74 1.85
C LYS A 100 -1.41 11.44 0.89
N HIS A 101 -0.41 10.66 1.31
CA HIS A 101 0.89 10.60 0.60
C HIS A 101 1.34 9.17 0.24
N LEU A 102 0.45 8.18 0.24
CA LEU A 102 0.78 6.83 -0.20
C LEU A 102 1.12 6.80 -1.71
N PRO A 103 2.24 6.15 -2.11
CA PRO A 103 2.49 5.83 -3.52
C PRO A 103 1.38 4.95 -4.10
N GLU A 104 1.12 5.07 -5.41
CA GLU A 104 0.05 4.34 -6.13
C GLU A 104 0.08 2.82 -5.94
N THR A 105 1.27 2.27 -5.74
CA THR A 105 1.57 0.85 -5.58
C THR A 105 1.43 0.35 -4.13
N ILE A 106 1.10 1.20 -3.17
CA ILE A 106 0.98 0.84 -1.76
C ILE A 106 -0.47 1.05 -1.30
N PHE A 107 -1.03 -0.01 -0.73
CA PHE A 107 -2.37 -0.04 -0.16
C PHE A 107 -2.26 -0.31 1.35
N VAL A 108 -3.08 0.36 2.14
CA VAL A 108 -3.07 0.30 3.59
C VAL A 108 -4.48 0.07 4.13
N ARG A 109 -4.59 -0.80 5.12
CA ARG A 109 -5.78 -1.03 5.92
C ARG A 109 -5.48 -0.76 7.39
N VAL A 110 -6.33 0.03 8.02
CA VAL A 110 -6.28 0.30 9.47
C VAL A 110 -7.54 -0.23 10.12
N PHE A 111 -7.50 -0.48 11.43
CA PHE A 111 -8.56 -1.24 12.11
C PHE A 111 -9.28 -0.42 13.17
N GLU A 112 -10.61 -0.37 13.11
CA GLU A 112 -11.43 0.44 14.04
C GLU A 112 -11.25 0.03 15.50
N SER A 113 -11.22 -1.28 15.75
CA SER A 113 -11.12 -1.87 17.09
C SER A 113 -9.70 -1.88 17.65
N ARG A 114 -8.69 -1.71 16.79
CA ARG A 114 -7.27 -1.87 17.11
C ARG A 114 -6.43 -0.85 16.37
N MET A 115 -6.40 0.38 16.89
CA MET A 115 -5.61 1.49 16.32
C MET A 115 -4.10 1.20 16.28
N ASP A 116 -3.62 0.27 17.11
CA ASP A 116 -2.22 -0.16 17.12
C ASP A 116 -1.86 -1.09 15.96
N LEU A 117 -2.81 -1.51 15.14
CA LEU A 117 -2.60 -2.42 14.02
C LEU A 117 -2.79 -1.72 12.68
N LEU A 118 -2.02 -2.17 11.69
CA LEU A 118 -2.10 -1.72 10.30
C LEU A 118 -1.67 -2.88 9.39
N ARG A 119 -2.33 -3.07 8.26
CA ARG A 119 -1.89 -3.95 7.19
C ARG A 119 -1.52 -3.14 5.96
N ALA A 120 -0.38 -3.45 5.34
CA ALA A 120 0.02 -2.88 4.07
C ALA A 120 0.13 -3.98 3.00
N VAL A 121 -0.21 -3.62 1.77
CA VAL A 121 0.05 -4.40 0.56
C VAL A 121 0.89 -3.54 -0.36
N ILE A 122 2.03 -4.06 -0.78
CA ILE A 122 2.93 -3.41 -1.73
C ILE A 122 2.92 -4.21 -3.03
N ILE A 123 2.65 -3.53 -4.14
CA ILE A 123 2.77 -4.09 -5.49
C ILE A 123 4.23 -3.96 -5.90
N GLY A 124 4.84 -5.08 -6.32
CA GLY A 124 6.24 -5.09 -6.73
C GLY A 124 6.47 -4.23 -7.98
N ALA A 125 7.58 -3.49 -7.97
CA ALA A 125 7.89 -2.47 -8.97
C ALA A 125 8.18 -3.07 -10.35
N GLU A 126 7.83 -2.32 -11.39
CA GLU A 126 8.12 -2.63 -12.79
C GLU A 126 9.64 -2.80 -13.02
N GLY A 127 10.03 -3.75 -13.86
CA GLY A 127 11.43 -4.02 -14.18
C GLY A 127 12.19 -4.79 -13.10
N THR A 128 11.53 -5.19 -12.01
CA THR A 128 12.11 -6.07 -10.98
C THR A 128 11.57 -7.50 -11.10
N PRO A 129 12.26 -8.51 -10.55
CA PRO A 129 11.68 -9.86 -10.43
C PRO A 129 10.40 -9.94 -9.59
N TYR A 130 10.04 -8.85 -8.90
CA TYR A 130 8.86 -8.74 -8.05
C TYR A 130 7.67 -8.11 -8.76
N GLN A 131 7.84 -7.63 -9.99
CA GLN A 131 6.84 -6.91 -10.77
C GLN A 131 5.46 -7.57 -10.69
N ASP A 132 4.44 -6.76 -10.43
CA ASP A 132 3.02 -7.14 -10.31
C ASP A 132 2.72 -8.13 -9.16
N GLY A 133 3.72 -8.52 -8.38
CA GLY A 133 3.56 -9.35 -7.18
C GLY A 133 2.94 -8.56 -6.03
N LEU A 134 2.07 -9.21 -5.25
CA LEU A 134 1.44 -8.62 -4.07
C LEU A 134 2.14 -9.10 -2.79
N PHE A 135 2.72 -8.17 -2.05
CA PHE A 135 3.45 -8.46 -0.82
C PHE A 135 2.70 -7.88 0.38
N PHE A 136 2.29 -8.75 1.30
CA PHE A 136 1.47 -8.36 2.47
C PHE A 136 2.34 -8.20 3.72
N PHE A 137 2.10 -7.12 4.46
CA PHE A 137 2.82 -6.78 5.68
C PHE A 137 1.84 -6.41 6.79
N ASP A 138 1.94 -7.08 7.93
CA ASP A 138 1.24 -6.70 9.14
C ASP A 138 2.15 -5.84 10.01
N VAL A 139 1.57 -4.81 10.61
CA VAL A 139 2.27 -3.80 11.39
C VAL A 139 1.64 -3.67 12.76
N LEU A 140 2.48 -3.61 13.79
CA LEU A 140 2.09 -3.30 15.16
C LEU A 140 2.83 -2.05 15.62
N PHE A 141 2.08 -1.04 16.05
CA PHE A 141 2.58 0.11 16.78
C PHE A 141 2.66 -0.23 18.27
N PRO A 142 3.85 -0.49 18.84
CA PRO A 142 3.96 -0.87 20.25
C PRO A 142 3.60 0.32 21.16
N SER A 143 3.34 0.05 22.44
CA SER A 143 3.04 1.09 23.44
C SER A 143 4.14 2.14 23.62
N GLY A 144 5.39 1.79 23.26
CA GLY A 144 6.52 2.72 23.24
C GLY A 144 6.60 3.63 22.01
N TYR A 145 5.73 3.45 21.01
CA TYR A 145 5.75 4.28 19.80
C TYR A 145 5.44 5.76 20.14
N PRO A 146 6.10 6.75 19.51
CA PRO A 146 7.13 6.65 18.47
C PRO A 146 8.57 6.61 19.00
N ASN A 147 8.79 6.38 20.30
CA ASN A 147 10.15 6.30 20.86
C ASN A 147 10.88 5.03 20.42
N VAL A 148 10.14 4.00 20.03
CA VAL A 148 10.63 2.79 19.37
C VAL A 148 9.95 2.64 18.01
N PRO A 149 10.59 1.97 17.02
CA PRO A 149 9.99 1.74 15.71
C PRO A 149 8.75 0.84 15.79
N PRO A 150 7.92 0.83 14.73
CA PRO A 150 6.88 -0.18 14.59
C PRO A 150 7.48 -1.57 14.41
N GLN A 151 6.71 -2.62 14.71
CA GLN A 151 7.05 -4.00 14.35
C GLN A 151 6.37 -4.34 13.03
N VAL A 152 7.07 -5.05 12.14
CA VAL A 152 6.57 -5.42 10.82
C VAL A 152 6.77 -6.92 10.60
N HIS A 153 5.72 -7.57 10.12
CA HIS A 153 5.72 -8.98 9.75
C HIS A 153 5.35 -9.14 8.27
N TYR A 154 6.22 -9.78 7.49
CA TYR A 154 5.98 -10.11 6.09
C TYR A 154 5.30 -11.47 5.96
N HIS A 155 4.21 -11.54 5.19
CA HIS A 155 3.55 -12.80 4.87
C HIS A 155 4.28 -13.52 3.74
N ALA A 156 5.27 -14.34 4.11
CA ALA A 156 6.17 -14.98 3.15
C ALA A 156 5.54 -16.09 2.31
N GLY A 157 4.41 -16.66 2.74
CA GLY A 157 3.78 -17.81 2.05
C GLY A 157 4.71 -19.02 1.93
N GLY A 158 5.72 -19.14 2.81
CA GLY A 158 6.74 -20.19 2.76
C GLY A 158 7.89 -19.95 1.77
N LEU A 159 7.97 -18.78 1.13
CA LEU A 159 8.99 -18.45 0.14
C LEU A 159 10.00 -17.43 0.66
N ARG A 160 11.28 -17.62 0.36
CA ARG A 160 12.34 -16.63 0.63
C ARG A 160 12.66 -15.86 -0.65
N LEU A 161 11.86 -14.82 -0.92
CA LEU A 161 11.92 -14.06 -2.18
C LEU A 161 13.02 -12.99 -2.22
N ASN A 162 13.45 -12.49 -1.05
CA ASN A 162 14.43 -11.43 -0.94
C ASN A 162 15.35 -11.69 0.27
N PRO A 163 16.66 -11.37 0.21
CA PRO A 163 17.56 -11.52 1.35
C PRO A 163 17.10 -10.79 2.62
N ASN A 164 16.39 -9.67 2.49
CA ASN A 164 15.86 -8.84 3.56
C ASN A 164 14.44 -9.24 4.00
N LEU A 165 13.76 -10.13 3.26
CA LEU A 165 12.43 -10.66 3.58
C LEU A 165 12.52 -12.15 3.87
N TYR A 166 12.46 -12.48 5.16
CA TYR A 166 12.74 -13.83 5.63
C TYR A 166 11.49 -14.71 5.52
N GLY A 167 11.68 -16.02 5.34
CA GLY A 167 10.57 -16.98 5.27
C GLY A 167 9.75 -17.09 6.57
N ASN A 168 10.30 -16.65 7.70
CA ASN A 168 9.60 -16.54 8.98
C ASN A 168 8.86 -15.19 9.16
N GLY A 169 8.88 -14.34 8.13
CA GLY A 169 8.24 -13.03 8.09
C GLY A 169 9.05 -11.88 8.68
N ASN A 170 10.30 -12.09 9.10
CA ASN A 170 11.15 -10.98 9.53
C ASN A 170 11.52 -10.07 8.35
N VAL A 171 11.41 -8.76 8.57
CA VAL A 171 11.82 -7.70 7.62
C VAL A 171 13.08 -7.02 8.13
N CYS A 172 14.16 -7.05 7.36
CA CYS A 172 15.44 -6.42 7.68
C CYS A 172 15.53 -5.01 7.10
N LEU A 173 15.38 -4.00 7.96
CA LEU A 173 15.47 -2.59 7.62
C LEU A 173 16.13 -1.80 8.77
N SER A 174 17.03 -0.87 8.44
CA SER A 174 17.69 -0.01 9.44
C SER A 174 16.67 0.84 10.21
N LEU A 175 15.63 1.34 9.53
CA LEU A 175 14.52 2.08 10.14
C LEU A 175 13.71 1.25 11.15
N LEU A 176 13.75 -0.09 11.05
CA LEU A 176 13.10 -1.00 12.01
C LEU A 176 14.06 -1.48 13.10
N ASN A 177 15.31 -1.02 13.08
CA ASN A 177 16.41 -1.53 13.92
C ASN A 177 16.66 -3.04 13.76
N THR A 178 16.25 -3.64 12.64
CA THR A 178 16.46 -5.07 12.31
C THR A 178 17.62 -5.27 11.33
N TRP A 179 18.28 -4.19 10.91
CA TRP A 179 19.48 -4.20 10.07
C TRP A 179 20.47 -3.11 10.50
N SER A 180 21.74 -3.27 10.13
CA SER A 180 22.75 -2.24 10.36
C SER A 180 22.51 -1.03 9.44
N GLY A 181 22.83 0.16 9.93
CA GLY A 181 22.68 1.41 9.18
C GLY A 181 23.37 2.55 9.91
N SER A 182 23.70 3.60 9.17
CA SER A 182 24.20 4.87 9.69
C SER A 182 23.16 5.52 10.61
N ARG A 183 23.59 6.45 11.47
CA ARG A 183 22.70 7.11 12.45
C ARG A 183 21.44 7.71 11.81
N ASN A 184 21.58 8.27 10.61
CA ASN A 184 20.49 8.94 9.89
C ASN A 184 19.56 7.97 9.14
N GLU A 185 19.93 6.69 9.05
CA GLU A 185 19.14 5.62 8.41
C GLU A 185 18.33 4.80 9.43
N LYS A 186 18.54 5.06 10.73
CA LYS A 186 17.84 4.40 11.83
C LYS A 186 16.62 5.18 12.25
N TRP A 187 15.71 4.49 12.94
CA TRP A 187 14.53 5.09 13.54
C TRP A 187 14.89 6.30 14.40
N THR A 188 14.31 7.45 14.08
CA THR A 188 14.45 8.69 14.85
C THR A 188 13.10 9.06 15.47
N PRO A 189 12.95 8.96 16.80
CA PRO A 189 11.70 9.29 17.48
C PRO A 189 11.16 10.68 17.12
N GLY A 190 9.87 10.73 16.78
CA GLY A 190 9.19 11.97 16.41
C GLY A 190 9.50 12.52 15.01
N VAL A 191 10.50 11.97 14.31
CA VAL A 191 10.88 12.36 12.94
C VAL A 191 10.51 11.27 11.94
N SER A 192 10.87 10.02 12.23
CA SER A 192 10.54 8.89 11.37
C SER A 192 9.04 8.63 11.33
N THR A 193 8.55 8.14 10.18
CA THR A 193 7.13 7.86 9.92
C THR A 193 6.92 6.45 9.39
N MET A 194 5.68 5.96 9.50
CA MET A 194 5.30 4.68 8.91
C MET A 194 5.37 4.73 7.38
N LEU A 195 5.07 5.88 6.77
CA LEU A 195 5.21 6.06 5.32
C LEU A 195 6.64 5.82 4.85
N GLN A 196 7.63 6.38 5.55
CA GLN A 196 9.06 6.13 5.22
C GLN A 196 9.41 4.65 5.33
N VAL A 197 8.88 3.93 6.31
CA VAL A 197 9.09 2.48 6.43
C VAL A 197 8.52 1.76 5.21
N LEU A 198 7.27 2.04 4.81
CA LEU A 198 6.63 1.39 3.66
C LEU A 198 7.36 1.69 2.34
N VAL A 199 7.75 2.96 2.12
CA VAL A 199 8.53 3.36 0.94
C VAL A 199 9.91 2.71 0.91
N SER A 200 10.52 2.46 2.07
CA SER A 200 11.83 1.79 2.14
C SER A 200 11.77 0.27 1.89
N ILE A 201 10.57 -0.33 1.98
CA ILE A 201 10.36 -1.76 1.67
C ILE A 201 10.17 -1.96 0.17
N GLN A 202 9.57 -0.98 -0.52
CA GLN A 202 9.37 -0.98 -1.97
C GLN A 202 10.69 -0.94 -2.74
#